data_AF-A0A6P1DCG8-F1
#
_entry.id   AF-A0A6P1DCG8-F1
#
_cell.length_a   1.000
_cell.length_b   1.000
_cell.length_c   1.000
_cell.angle_alpha   90.00
_cell.angle_beta   90.00
_cell.angle_gamma   90.00
#
_symmetry.space_group_name_H-M   'P 1'
#
loop_
_entity.id
_entity.type
_entity.pdbx_description
1 polymer ?
#
loop_
_entity_poly.entity_id
_entity_poly.type
_entity_poly.pdbx_seq_one_letter_code
_entity_poly.pdbx_strand_id
1 'polypeptide(L)' 'GLRAAAERGDALFGTIDTWLLWNLTGGTRGGLHLTDVTNAGRTLLMNLHTLDWDERLLEFFEIPRAMLPEIRS' A
#
# COMPACT_ATOMS: atom_id res chain seq x y z
N GLY A 1 -17.48 -3.59 -6.47
CA GLY A 1 -16.23 -3.59 -7.27
C GLY A 1 -15.04 -3.30 -6.37
N LEU A 2 -13.81 -3.48 -6.88
CA LEU A 2 -12.56 -3.34 -6.10
C LEU A 2 -12.42 -1.96 -5.43
N ARG A 3 -12.74 -0.89 -6.15
CA ARG A 3 -12.72 0.49 -5.61
C ARG A 3 -13.56 0.64 -4.34
N ALA A 4 -14.82 0.22 -4.39
CA ALA A 4 -15.72 0.31 -3.24
C ALA A 4 -15.24 -0.57 -2.06
N ALA A 5 -14.55 -1.69 -2.33
CA ALA A 5 -13.94 -2.50 -1.28
C ALA A 5 -12.73 -1.80 -0.64
N ALA A 6 -11.87 -1.18 -1.44
CA ALA A 6 -10.75 -0.38 -0.96
C ALA A 6 -11.22 0.84 -0.12
N GLU A 7 -12.26 1.55 -0.56
CA GLU A 7 -12.84 2.68 0.19
C GLU A 7 -13.47 2.27 1.53
N ARG A 8 -13.99 1.04 1.63
CA ARG A 8 -14.50 0.46 2.88
C ARG A 8 -13.43 -0.17 3.76
N GLY A 9 -12.18 -0.27 3.29
CA GLY A 9 -11.10 -0.98 3.97
C GLY A 9 -11.19 -2.51 3.85
N ASP A 10 -12.05 -3.04 2.99
CA ASP A 10 -12.21 -4.48 2.73
C ASP A 10 -11.14 -5.03 1.77
N ALA A 11 -10.35 -4.15 1.14
CA ALA A 11 -9.28 -4.52 0.22
C ALA A 11 -8.01 -3.70 0.50
N LEU A 12 -6.88 -4.40 0.60
CA LEU A 12 -5.55 -3.82 0.78
C LEU A 12 -4.66 -4.15 -0.43
N PHE A 13 -3.83 -3.19 -0.80
CA PHE A 13 -2.74 -3.37 -1.76
C PHE A 13 -1.47 -3.74 -1.00
N GLY A 14 -0.60 -4.55 -1.60
CA GLY A 14 0.73 -4.81 -1.05
C GLY A 14 1.60 -5.55 -2.04
N THR A 15 2.89 -5.22 -2.05
CA THR A 15 3.94 -6.06 -2.64
C THR A 15 4.13 -7.32 -1.79
N ILE A 16 4.98 -8.25 -2.24
CA ILE A 16 5.15 -9.55 -1.55
C ILE A 16 5.66 -9.39 -0.11
N ASP A 17 6.55 -8.44 0.14
CA ASP A 17 7.02 -8.07 1.48
C ASP A 17 5.87 -7.62 2.39
N THR A 18 4.99 -6.74 1.91
CA THR A 18 3.80 -6.30 2.65
C THR A 18 2.88 -7.47 2.97
N TRP A 19 2.63 -8.35 2.00
CA TRP A 19 1.75 -9.51 2.19
C TRP A 19 2.31 -10.45 3.26
N LEU A 20 3.62 -10.75 3.20
CA LEU A 20 4.28 -11.60 4.20
C LEU A 20 4.26 -10.94 5.57
N LEU A 21 4.62 -9.66 5.67
CA LEU A 21 4.62 -8.91 6.93
C LEU A 21 3.22 -8.91 7.56
N TRP A 22 2.19 -8.61 6.79
CA TRP A 22 0.81 -8.58 7.26
C TRP A 22 0.37 -9.93 7.85
N ASN A 23 0.66 -11.03 7.15
CA ASN A 23 0.32 -12.38 7.62
C ASN A 23 1.09 -12.75 8.89
N LEU A 24 2.40 -12.45 8.93
CA LEU A 24 3.27 -12.81 10.05
C LEU A 24 3.00 -12.00 11.32
N THR A 25 2.39 -10.81 11.19
CA THR A 25 2.13 -9.90 12.32
C THR A 25 0.69 -9.96 12.84
N GLY A 26 -0.15 -10.85 12.31
CA GLY A 26 -1.49 -11.11 12.86
C GLY A 26 -2.61 -11.13 11.83
N GLY A 27 -2.35 -10.73 10.59
CA GLY A 27 -3.31 -10.76 9.50
C GLY A 27 -4.60 -10.00 9.82
N THR A 28 -5.74 -10.68 9.69
CA THR A 28 -7.05 -10.10 10.01
C THR A 28 -7.22 -9.72 11.48
N ARG A 29 -6.29 -10.10 12.36
CA ARG A 29 -6.28 -9.78 13.80
C ARG A 29 -5.39 -8.57 14.15
N GLY A 30 -5.09 -7.71 13.16
CA GLY A 30 -4.28 -6.51 13.36
C GLY A 30 -2.86 -6.60 12.79
N GLY A 31 -2.69 -7.31 11.67
CA GLY A 31 -1.43 -7.36 10.94
C GLY A 31 -0.97 -5.98 10.49
N LEU A 32 0.34 -5.75 10.59
CA LEU A 32 1.00 -4.54 10.14
C LEU A 32 1.01 -4.47 8.62
N HIS A 33 0.46 -3.38 8.09
CA HIS A 33 0.34 -3.13 6.66
C HIS A 33 1.39 -2.12 6.21
N LEU A 34 2.63 -2.60 6.05
CA LEU A 34 3.81 -1.77 5.77
C LEU A 34 4.58 -2.29 4.54
N THR A 35 5.39 -1.43 3.94
CA THR A 35 6.39 -1.77 2.92
C THR A 35 7.65 -0.93 3.14
N ASP A 36 8.79 -1.37 2.62
CA ASP A 36 9.98 -0.55 2.64
C ASP A 36 10.11 0.34 1.39
N VAL A 37 10.96 1.36 1.46
CA VAL A 37 11.21 2.29 0.34
C VAL A 37 11.70 1.58 -0.93
N THR A 38 12.42 0.46 -0.81
CA THR A 38 12.97 -0.24 -1.98
C THR A 38 11.88 -1.00 -2.74
N ASN A 39 10.96 -1.68 -2.04
CA ASN A 39 9.79 -2.32 -2.68
C ASN A 39 8.79 -1.29 -3.18
N ALA A 40 8.50 -0.24 -2.40
CA ALA A 40 7.61 0.85 -2.81
C ALA A 40 8.09 1.53 -4.11
N GLY A 41 9.40 1.72 -4.28
CA GLY A 41 10.00 2.26 -5.51
C GLY A 41 9.80 1.42 -6.77
N ARG A 42 9.33 0.16 -6.67
CA ARG A 42 9.05 -0.72 -7.82
C ARG A 42 7.59 -0.71 -8.24
N THR A 43 6.73 0.02 -7.54
CA THR A 43 5.28 0.03 -7.78
C THR A 43 4.84 1.01 -8.87
N LEU A 44 5.73 1.88 -9.36
CA LEU A 44 5.42 3.10 -10.12
C LEU A 44 4.67 4.18 -9.31
N LEU A 45 4.17 3.88 -8.11
CA LEU A 45 3.29 4.77 -7.34
C LEU A 45 4.02 5.64 -6.31
N MET A 46 5.31 5.40 -6.04
CA MET A 46 6.10 6.16 -5.06
C MET A 46 6.85 7.31 -5.73
N ASN A 47 6.81 8.49 -5.12
CA ASN A 47 7.67 9.61 -5.47
C ASN A 47 9.08 9.40 -4.87
N LEU A 48 10.10 9.28 -5.72
CA LEU A 48 11.47 8.99 -5.29
C LEU A 48 12.15 10.14 -4.52
N HIS A 49 11.62 11.36 -4.60
CA HIS A 49 12.18 12.51 -3.89
C HIS A 49 11.61 12.64 -2.47
N THR A 50 10.31 12.37 -2.29
CA THR A 50 9.64 12.49 -0.98
C THR A 50 9.57 11.17 -0.22
N LEU A 51 9.79 10.04 -0.90
CA LEU A 51 9.63 8.68 -0.37
C LEU A 51 8.20 8.39 0.14
N ASP A 52 7.22 9.03 -0.51
CA ASP A 52 5.81 8.85 -0.22
C ASP A 52 5.05 8.51 -1.52
N TRP A 53 3.83 7.99 -1.41
CA TRP A 53 2.98 7.74 -2.56
C TRP A 53 2.66 9.04 -3.33
N ASP A 54 2.84 9.05 -4.65
CA ASP A 54 2.61 10.21 -5.52
C ASP A 54 1.11 10.39 -5.78
N GLU A 55 0.52 11.43 -5.20
CA GLU A 55 -0.92 11.72 -5.27
C GLU A 55 -1.45 11.83 -6.70
N ARG A 56 -0.65 12.35 -7.64
CA ARG A 56 -1.08 12.52 -9.04
C ARG A 56 -1.19 11.17 -9.75
N LEU A 57 -0.27 10.26 -9.46
CA LEU A 57 -0.32 8.89 -10.00
C LEU A 57 -1.47 8.10 -9.37
N LEU A 58 -1.70 8.27 -8.07
CA LEU A 58 -2.86 7.65 -7.40
C LEU A 58 -4.19 8.15 -7.99
N GLU A 59 -4.31 9.45 -8.25
CA GLU A 59 -5.48 10.03 -8.91
C GLU A 59 -5.64 9.50 -10.34
N PHE A 60 -4.56 9.49 -11.13
CA PHE A 60 -4.56 9.01 -12.52
C PHE A 60 -4.97 7.54 -12.64
N PHE A 61 -4.44 6.68 -11.76
CA PHE A 61 -4.80 5.25 -11.72
C PHE A 61 -6.03 4.97 -10.88
N GLU A 62 -6.68 6.00 -10.34
CA GLU A 62 -7.93 5.85 -9.64
C GLU A 62 -7.81 4.97 -8.37
N ILE A 63 -6.64 5.00 -7.71
CA ILE A 63 -6.28 4.17 -6.55
C ILE A 63 -6.54 4.93 -5.23
N PRO A 64 -7.42 4.44 -4.34
CA PRO A 64 -7.60 5.02 -3.02
C PRO A 64 -6.33 4.90 -2.16
N ARG A 65 -5.76 6.02 -1.70
CA ARG A 65 -4.55 6.02 -0.86
C ARG A 65 -4.65 5.14 0.39
N ALA A 66 -5.85 5.04 0.98
CA ALA A 66 -6.11 4.25 2.18
C ALA A 66 -5.86 2.73 2.00
N MET A 67 -5.79 2.23 0.77
CA MET A 67 -5.50 0.82 0.52
C MET A 67 -4.01 0.50 0.44
N LEU A 68 -3.14 1.51 0.40
CA LEU A 68 -1.69 1.34 0.25
C LEU A 68 -1.02 1.14 1.61
N PRO A 69 0.05 0.33 1.69
CA PRO A 69 0.80 0.16 2.93
C PRO A 69 1.53 1.45 3.29
N GLU A 70 1.82 1.63 4.57
CA GLU A 70 2.71 2.71 5.01
C GLU A 70 4.17 2.39 4.64
N ILE A 71 4.86 3.37 4.04
CA ILE A 71 6.26 3.25 3.65
C ILE A 71 7.15 3.53 4.88
N ARG A 72 8.05 2.59 5.20
CA ARG A 72 9.01 2.68 6.33
C ARG A 72 10.44 2.34 5.87
N SER A 73 11.44 2.68 6.68
CA SER A 73 12.86 2.27 6.48
C SER A 73 13.21 1.05 7.31
#